data_AF-A0A9E5LQ39-F1
#
_entry.id   AF-A0A9E5LQ39-F1
#
_cell.length_a   1.000
_cell.length_b   1.000
_cell.length_c   1.000
_cell.angle_alpha   90.00
_cell.angle_beta   90.00
_cell.angle_gamma   90.00
#
_symmetry.space_group_name_H-M   'P 1'
#
loop_
_entity.id
_entity.type
_entity.pdbx_description
1 polymer ?
#
loop_
_entity_poly.entity_id
_entity_poly.type
_entity_poly.pdbx_seq_one_letter_code
_entity_poly.pdbx_strand_id
1 'polypeptide(L)'
;ASLGSVQAQTSSYSDIVGYETKALPANTYTSIGINLMNPDLLVSPITSATSTALAVSGSSNVGALLTSTEPYYVEIKSGSAEGARLDVDVAATIAAANGTIVINVASANNTDPLSSISGSLAGASVALRKHVTLNDVGASITGLTAGASGTGDEILLLDAASGGFQTYLRRSGMPTIRSSRQASSLRQGTPMFSSATQRVTSTS
;
A
#
# COMPACT_ATOMS: atom_id res chain seq x y z
N ALA A 1 36.72 44.90 32.71
CA ALA A 1 36.34 43.83 31.78
C ALA A 1 35.20 43.04 32.41
N SER A 2 34.01 43.05 31.81
CA SER A 2 32.88 42.20 32.22
C SER A 2 32.53 41.36 31.00
N LEU A 3 32.77 40.06 31.11
CA LEU A 3 32.59 39.08 30.05
C LEU A 3 31.09 38.77 29.95
N GLY A 4 30.49 39.09 28.80
CA GLY A 4 29.10 38.76 28.50
C GLY A 4 28.89 37.25 28.49
N SER A 5 27.81 36.79 29.13
CA SER A 5 27.40 35.39 29.04
C SER A 5 26.91 35.09 27.63
N VAL A 6 27.70 34.33 26.88
CA VAL A 6 27.27 33.73 25.61
C VAL A 6 26.28 32.62 25.96
N GLN A 7 25.00 32.84 25.67
CA GLN A 7 24.01 31.78 25.61
C GLN A 7 24.33 30.94 24.36
N ALA A 8 25.10 29.87 24.53
CA ALA A 8 25.34 28.92 23.44
C ALA A 8 24.02 28.20 23.12
N GLN A 9 23.37 28.59 22.03
CA GLN A 9 22.26 27.84 21.48
C GLN A 9 22.82 26.58 20.81
N THR A 10 22.60 25.42 21.42
CA THR A 10 22.95 24.14 20.81
C THR A 10 21.98 23.85 19.66
N SER A 11 22.38 24.19 18.43
CA SER A 11 21.69 23.76 17.21
C SER A 11 22.06 22.31 16.87
N SER A 12 21.61 21.35 17.68
CA SER A 12 21.72 19.93 17.32
C SER A 12 20.55 19.57 16.40
N TYR A 13 20.70 19.83 15.11
CA TYR A 13 19.84 19.23 14.11
C TYR A 13 20.44 17.87 13.73
N SER A 14 19.63 16.81 13.74
CA SER A 14 20.00 15.57 13.08
C SER A 14 20.15 15.84 11.58
N ASP A 15 21.11 15.19 10.92
CA ASP A 15 21.19 15.23 9.46
C ASP A 15 19.84 14.82 8.86
N ILE A 16 19.47 15.46 7.74
CA ILE A 16 18.28 15.06 6.98
C ILE A 16 18.59 13.69 6.37
N VAL A 17 18.04 12.64 6.98
CA VAL A 17 18.29 11.23 6.59
C VAL A 17 17.53 10.78 5.34
N GLY A 18 16.80 11.69 4.68
CA GLY A 18 16.12 11.41 3.42
C GLY A 18 15.60 12.69 2.77
N TYR A 19 15.94 12.90 1.51
CA TYR A 19 15.36 13.94 0.66
C TYR A 19 14.97 13.32 -0.69
N GLU A 20 13.83 13.76 -1.23
CA GLU A 20 13.45 13.47 -2.61
C GLU A 20 13.68 14.74 -3.42
N THR A 21 14.45 14.65 -4.50
CA THR A 21 14.56 15.74 -5.47
C THR A 21 13.63 15.44 -6.63
N LYS A 22 12.64 16.31 -6.84
CA LYS A 22 11.71 16.19 -7.97
C LYS A 22 11.76 17.44 -8.83
N ALA A 23 12.08 17.28 -10.11
CA ALA A 23 11.96 18.35 -11.08
C ALA A 23 10.47 18.65 -11.29
N LEU A 24 10.09 19.93 -11.23
CA LEU A 24 8.74 20.40 -11.50
C LEU A 24 8.75 21.12 -12.85
N PRO A 25 8.38 20.46 -13.96
CA PRO A 25 8.29 21.12 -15.25
C PRO A 25 7.28 22.27 -15.19
N ALA A 26 7.56 23.37 -15.89
CA ALA A 26 6.58 24.44 -16.01
C ALA A 26 5.29 23.92 -16.66
N ASN A 27 4.14 24.41 -16.19
CA ASN A 27 2.80 24.11 -16.71
C ASN A 27 2.35 22.64 -16.58
N THR A 28 2.82 21.90 -15.57
CA THR A 28 2.32 20.55 -15.25
C THR A 28 1.90 20.42 -13.78
N TYR A 29 0.93 19.53 -13.52
CA TYR A 29 0.61 19.10 -12.16
C TYR A 29 1.57 17.99 -11.76
N THR A 30 2.50 18.30 -10.86
CA THR A 30 3.40 17.29 -10.30
C THR A 30 2.99 17.00 -8.85
N SER A 31 2.44 15.81 -8.60
CA SER A 31 2.18 15.35 -7.24
C SER A 31 3.51 15.08 -6.53
N ILE A 32 3.69 15.68 -5.35
CA ILE A 32 4.81 15.43 -4.45
C ILE A 32 4.23 14.69 -3.24
N GLY A 33 4.80 13.53 -2.93
CA GLY A 33 4.33 12.71 -1.82
C GLY A 33 5.22 11.49 -1.64
N ILE A 34 5.11 10.86 -0.47
CA ILE A 34 5.85 9.65 -0.15
C ILE A 34 5.38 8.53 -1.10
N ASN A 35 6.30 7.89 -1.81
CA ASN A 35 5.97 6.71 -2.60
C ASN A 35 5.65 5.53 -1.66
N LEU A 36 4.37 5.19 -1.58
CA LEU A 36 3.87 4.07 -0.77
C LEU A 36 3.56 2.85 -1.66
N MET A 37 4.34 2.65 -2.72
CA MET A 37 4.22 1.50 -3.60
C MET A 37 5.50 0.65 -3.55
N ASN A 38 5.33 -0.63 -3.26
CA ASN A 38 6.40 -1.62 -3.37
C ASN A 38 6.75 -1.89 -4.84
N PRO A 39 7.98 -2.35 -5.14
CA PRO A 39 8.36 -2.75 -6.49
C PRO A 39 7.54 -3.96 -7.00
N ASP A 40 7.47 -4.07 -8.32
CA ASP A 40 6.81 -5.17 -9.02
C ASP A 40 7.56 -6.49 -8.75
N LEU A 41 6.85 -7.51 -8.27
CA LEU A 41 7.39 -8.86 -8.12
C LEU A 41 7.27 -9.66 -9.41
N LEU A 42 6.27 -9.33 -10.20
CA LEU A 42 6.03 -9.91 -11.52
C LEU A 42 5.30 -8.86 -12.36
N VAL A 43 5.76 -8.67 -13.61
CA VAL A 43 4.98 -8.01 -14.66
C VAL A 43 4.78 -9.02 -15.77
N SER A 44 3.54 -9.28 -16.14
CA SER A 44 3.23 -10.33 -17.12
C SER A 44 1.97 -10.03 -17.93
N PRO A 45 1.89 -10.50 -19.19
CA PRO A 45 0.63 -10.66 -19.89
C PRO A 45 -0.31 -11.64 -19.18
N ILE A 46 -1.59 -11.33 -19.20
CA ILE A 46 -2.71 -12.21 -18.81
C ILE A 46 -3.08 -13.05 -20.04
N THR A 47 -3.00 -14.38 -19.93
CA THR A 47 -3.36 -15.31 -21.00
C THR A 47 -4.85 -15.61 -21.00
N SER A 48 -5.47 -15.68 -19.81
CA SER A 48 -6.91 -15.79 -19.64
C SER A 48 -7.34 -15.30 -18.26
N ALA A 49 -8.61 -14.97 -18.10
CA ALA A 49 -9.21 -14.59 -16.83
C ALA A 49 -10.53 -15.32 -16.63
N THR A 50 -10.79 -15.71 -15.39
CA THR A 50 -12.10 -16.22 -14.93
C THR A 50 -12.72 -15.22 -13.97
N SER A 51 -13.84 -15.59 -13.34
CA SER A 51 -14.44 -14.76 -12.28
C SER A 51 -13.60 -14.72 -10.99
N THR A 52 -12.62 -15.61 -10.81
CA THR A 52 -11.84 -15.74 -9.57
C THR A 52 -10.33 -15.82 -9.76
N ALA A 53 -9.83 -15.87 -11.00
CA ALA A 53 -8.40 -16.05 -11.24
C ALA A 53 -7.92 -15.41 -12.54
N LEU A 54 -6.64 -15.06 -12.57
CA LEU A 54 -5.90 -14.62 -13.75
C LEU A 54 -4.83 -15.64 -14.08
N ALA A 55 -4.87 -16.22 -15.26
CA ALA A 55 -3.75 -16.99 -15.80
C ALA A 55 -2.76 -16.03 -16.46
N VAL A 56 -1.48 -16.17 -16.15
CA VAL A 56 -0.41 -15.32 -16.68
C VAL A 56 0.64 -16.16 -17.41
N SER A 57 1.41 -15.52 -18.29
CA SER A 57 2.55 -16.15 -18.94
C SER A 57 3.86 -15.82 -18.21
N GLY A 58 4.99 -16.37 -18.65
CA GLY A 58 6.31 -15.98 -18.11
C GLY A 58 6.62 -16.40 -16.66
N SER A 59 5.68 -17.01 -15.93
CA SER A 59 5.93 -17.63 -14.63
C SER A 59 5.33 -19.04 -14.58
N SER A 60 6.14 -20.03 -14.22
CA SER A 60 5.69 -21.41 -14.02
C SER A 60 5.07 -21.62 -12.64
N ASN A 61 5.34 -20.74 -11.67
CA ASN A 61 4.80 -20.79 -10.31
C ASN A 61 4.79 -19.39 -9.70
N VAL A 62 3.64 -18.70 -9.76
CA VAL A 62 3.49 -17.36 -9.16
C VAL A 62 3.47 -17.44 -7.63
N GLY A 63 2.96 -18.53 -7.06
CA GLY A 63 2.92 -18.75 -5.62
C GLY A 63 4.30 -18.69 -4.95
N ALA A 64 5.36 -19.08 -5.65
CA ALA A 64 6.74 -19.01 -5.14
C ALA A 64 7.26 -17.58 -4.91
N LEU A 65 6.58 -16.55 -5.46
CA LEU A 65 6.90 -15.14 -5.26
C LEU A 65 6.25 -14.56 -4.00
N LEU A 66 5.37 -15.31 -3.33
CA LEU A 66 4.53 -14.82 -2.24
C LEU A 66 4.99 -15.35 -0.88
N THR A 67 4.88 -14.49 0.13
CA THR A 67 5.02 -14.87 1.54
C THR A 67 3.64 -14.99 2.17
N SER A 68 3.34 -16.12 2.84
CA SER A 68 1.99 -16.46 3.31
C SER A 68 1.37 -15.48 4.32
N THR A 69 2.20 -14.67 5.01
CA THR A 69 1.75 -13.68 6.00
C THR A 69 1.63 -12.28 5.44
N GLU A 70 1.94 -12.08 4.15
CA GLU A 70 2.01 -10.76 3.54
C GLU A 70 0.84 -10.54 2.57
N PRO A 71 0.23 -9.35 2.56
CA PRO A 71 -0.84 -9.00 1.63
C PRO A 71 -0.28 -8.60 0.26
N TYR A 72 -0.96 -9.02 -0.81
CA TYR A 72 -0.60 -8.71 -2.21
C TYR A 72 -1.82 -8.27 -3.02
N TYR A 73 -1.56 -7.50 -4.06
CA TYR A 73 -2.54 -7.13 -5.08
C TYR A 73 -1.92 -7.23 -6.46
N VAL A 74 -2.79 -7.31 -7.45
CA VAL A 74 -2.44 -7.08 -8.84
C VAL A 74 -2.98 -5.75 -9.32
N GLU A 75 -2.21 -5.03 -10.13
CA GLU A 75 -2.67 -3.86 -10.88
C GLU A 75 -2.68 -4.19 -12.36
N ILE A 76 -3.83 -3.98 -13.02
CA ILE A 76 -3.95 -4.10 -14.46
C ILE A 76 -3.20 -2.93 -15.10
N LYS A 77 -2.20 -3.24 -15.94
CA LYS A 77 -1.26 -2.27 -16.53
C LYS A 77 -1.64 -1.84 -17.95
N SER A 78 -2.60 -2.49 -18.58
CA SER A 78 -3.06 -2.15 -19.92
C SER A 78 -4.46 -2.70 -20.21
N GLY A 79 -5.09 -2.20 -21.28
CA GLY A 79 -6.43 -2.62 -21.71
C GLY A 79 -7.54 -1.78 -21.07
N SER A 80 -8.80 -2.16 -21.28
CA SER A 80 -9.96 -1.37 -20.84
C SER A 80 -10.14 -1.26 -19.33
N ALA A 81 -9.51 -2.15 -18.57
CA ALA A 81 -9.50 -2.14 -17.11
C ALA A 81 -8.16 -1.66 -16.53
N GLU A 82 -7.34 -0.93 -17.31
CA GLU A 82 -6.09 -0.35 -16.82
C GLU A 82 -6.31 0.48 -15.54
N GLY A 83 -5.42 0.30 -14.57
CA GLY A 83 -5.52 0.93 -13.25
C GLY A 83 -6.38 0.16 -12.25
N ALA A 84 -7.16 -0.84 -12.69
CA ALA A 84 -7.91 -1.69 -11.78
C ALA A 84 -6.96 -2.45 -10.85
N ARG A 85 -7.30 -2.50 -9.56
CA ARG A 85 -6.53 -3.21 -8.53
C ARG A 85 -7.38 -4.29 -7.90
N LEU A 86 -6.83 -5.50 -7.83
CA LEU A 86 -7.50 -6.67 -7.27
C LEU A 86 -6.60 -7.33 -6.22
N ASP A 87 -7.13 -7.58 -5.03
CA ASP A 87 -6.42 -8.28 -3.98
C ASP A 87 -6.24 -9.76 -4.32
N VAL A 88 -5.05 -10.26 -4.03
CA VAL A 88 -4.69 -11.66 -4.27
C VAL A 88 -5.15 -12.52 -3.10
N ASP A 89 -5.77 -13.65 -3.40
CA ASP A 89 -5.88 -14.74 -2.43
C ASP A 89 -4.53 -15.45 -2.35
N VAL A 90 -3.73 -15.05 -1.37
CA VAL A 90 -2.34 -15.48 -1.19
C VAL A 90 -2.26 -16.99 -0.96
N ALA A 91 -3.12 -17.52 -0.09
CA ALA A 91 -3.13 -18.94 0.24
C ALA A 91 -3.51 -19.79 -0.99
N ALA A 92 -4.56 -19.40 -1.71
CA ALA A 92 -4.99 -20.12 -2.90
C ALA A 92 -3.97 -19.99 -4.06
N THR A 93 -3.31 -18.84 -4.21
CA THR A 93 -2.25 -18.64 -5.21
C THR A 93 -1.01 -19.49 -4.92
N ILE A 94 -0.59 -19.57 -3.65
CA ILE A 94 0.50 -20.47 -3.22
C ILE A 94 0.10 -21.93 -3.48
N ALA A 95 -1.12 -22.32 -3.12
CA ALA A 95 -1.60 -23.70 -3.29
C ALA A 95 -1.75 -24.10 -4.77
N ALA A 96 -2.09 -23.17 -5.66
CA ALA A 96 -2.17 -23.44 -7.10
C ALA A 96 -0.82 -23.84 -7.70
N ALA A 97 0.29 -23.34 -7.14
CA ALA A 97 1.67 -23.69 -7.49
C ALA A 97 1.97 -23.66 -9.01
N ASN A 98 1.30 -22.75 -9.74
CA ASN A 98 1.36 -22.65 -11.19
C ASN A 98 1.33 -21.17 -11.65
N GLY A 99 1.18 -20.93 -12.95
CA GLY A 99 1.08 -19.59 -13.56
C GLY A 99 -0.24 -18.85 -13.31
N THR A 100 -0.96 -19.14 -12.23
CA THR A 100 -2.27 -18.55 -11.91
C THR A 100 -2.19 -17.67 -10.68
N ILE A 101 -2.80 -16.50 -10.75
CA ILE A 101 -3.03 -15.60 -9.62
C ILE A 101 -4.51 -15.75 -9.24
N VAL A 102 -4.77 -16.27 -8.04
CA VAL A 102 -6.14 -16.38 -7.51
C VAL A 102 -6.50 -15.05 -6.85
N ILE A 103 -7.70 -14.54 -7.14
CA ILE A 103 -8.16 -13.23 -6.67
C ILE A 103 -9.13 -13.41 -5.51
N ASN A 104 -8.89 -12.65 -4.44
CA ASN A 104 -9.84 -12.51 -3.35
C ASN A 104 -10.98 -11.57 -3.80
N VAL A 105 -11.97 -12.15 -4.48
CA VAL A 105 -13.12 -11.42 -5.04
C VAL A 105 -14.00 -10.75 -3.98
N ALA A 106 -13.91 -11.19 -2.72
CA ALA A 106 -14.64 -10.62 -1.60
C ALA A 106 -13.91 -9.42 -0.95
N SER A 107 -12.70 -9.09 -1.40
CA SER A 107 -11.97 -7.95 -0.84
C SER A 107 -12.68 -6.64 -1.14
N ALA A 108 -12.92 -5.84 -0.10
CA ALA A 108 -13.41 -4.47 -0.22
C ALA A 108 -12.37 -3.51 -0.82
N ASN A 109 -11.11 -3.94 -0.96
CA ASN A 109 -10.04 -3.13 -1.56
C ASN A 109 -9.99 -3.23 -3.08
N ASN A 110 -10.75 -4.15 -3.67
CA ASN A 110 -10.86 -4.27 -5.11
C ASN A 110 -11.51 -2.99 -5.67
N THR A 111 -10.89 -2.37 -6.67
CA THR A 111 -11.48 -1.19 -7.32
C THR A 111 -12.63 -1.57 -8.25
N ASP A 112 -12.60 -2.80 -8.75
CA ASP A 112 -13.56 -3.37 -9.68
C ASP A 112 -13.85 -4.83 -9.32
N PRO A 113 -15.10 -5.31 -9.45
CA PRO A 113 -15.38 -6.73 -9.36
C PRO A 113 -14.72 -7.46 -10.53
N LEU A 114 -13.88 -8.47 -10.25
CA LEU A 114 -13.22 -9.25 -11.31
C LEU A 114 -14.24 -9.84 -12.31
N SER A 115 -15.41 -10.26 -11.83
CA SER A 115 -16.51 -10.74 -12.66
C SER A 115 -17.01 -9.73 -13.70
N SER A 116 -16.83 -8.43 -13.47
CA SER A 116 -17.25 -7.36 -14.38
C SER A 116 -16.21 -7.05 -15.46
N ILE A 117 -14.93 -7.35 -15.22
CA ILE A 117 -13.82 -6.98 -16.11
C ILE A 117 -13.16 -8.18 -16.80
N SER A 118 -13.32 -9.39 -16.29
CA SER A 118 -12.59 -10.60 -16.73
C SER A 118 -12.70 -10.89 -18.23
N GLY A 119 -13.85 -10.62 -18.85
CA GLY A 119 -14.06 -10.80 -20.29
C GLY A 119 -13.18 -9.93 -21.19
N SER A 120 -12.52 -8.91 -20.64
CA SER A 120 -11.66 -7.98 -21.37
C SER A 120 -10.17 -8.09 -21.03
N LEU A 121 -9.78 -9.01 -20.14
CA LEU A 121 -8.41 -9.07 -19.61
C LEU A 121 -7.45 -9.94 -20.42
N ALA A 122 -7.94 -10.79 -21.33
CA ALA A 122 -7.05 -11.61 -22.16
C ALA A 122 -6.18 -10.69 -23.06
N GLY A 123 -4.86 -10.85 -22.99
CA GLY A 123 -3.89 -9.99 -23.71
C GLY A 123 -3.56 -8.67 -23.01
N ALA A 124 -4.27 -8.31 -21.93
CA ALA A 124 -3.84 -7.24 -21.04
C ALA A 124 -2.58 -7.64 -20.27
N SER A 125 -1.93 -6.68 -19.61
CA SER A 125 -0.79 -6.92 -18.74
C SER A 125 -1.11 -6.58 -17.29
N VAL A 126 -0.39 -7.20 -16.37
CA VAL A 126 -0.59 -7.05 -14.94
C VAL A 126 0.74 -6.90 -14.22
N ALA A 127 0.75 -6.16 -13.10
CA ALA A 127 1.84 -6.11 -12.16
C ALA A 127 1.39 -6.66 -10.80
N LEU A 128 2.09 -7.66 -10.28
CA LEU A 128 1.89 -8.21 -8.93
C LEU A 128 2.79 -7.47 -7.94
N ARG A 129 2.21 -6.97 -6.85
CA ARG A 129 2.93 -6.21 -5.81
C ARG A 129 2.47 -6.57 -4.41
N LYS A 130 3.38 -6.44 -3.46
CA LYS A 130 3.05 -6.44 -2.03
C LYS A 130 2.32 -5.15 -1.68
N HIS A 131 1.24 -5.22 -0.89
CA HIS A 131 0.66 -4.03 -0.27
C HIS A 131 1.64 -3.38 0.71
N VAL A 132 1.60 -2.05 0.81
CA VAL A 132 2.22 -1.34 1.93
C VAL A 132 1.24 -1.36 3.10
N THR A 133 1.72 -1.78 4.26
CA THR A 133 0.95 -1.87 5.50
C THR A 133 1.34 -0.74 6.46
N LEU A 134 0.50 -0.51 7.47
CA LEU A 134 0.86 0.41 8.56
C LEU A 134 2.13 -0.02 9.30
N ASN A 135 2.45 -1.32 9.30
CA ASN A 135 3.67 -1.80 9.92
C ASN A 135 4.91 -1.43 9.09
N ASP A 136 4.81 -1.47 7.76
CA ASP A 136 5.90 -1.04 6.87
C ASP A 136 6.19 0.46 7.05
N VAL A 137 5.14 1.28 7.21
CA VAL A 137 5.31 2.73 7.50
C VAL A 137 5.79 3.00 8.92
N GLY A 138 5.32 2.24 9.91
CA GLY A 138 5.87 2.34 11.26
C GLY A 138 7.36 1.97 11.31
N ALA A 139 7.78 0.97 10.54
CA ALA A 139 9.17 0.54 10.46
C ALA A 139 10.07 1.53 9.70
N SER A 140 9.51 2.34 8.79
CA SER A 140 10.28 3.36 8.06
C SER A 140 10.54 4.63 8.88
N ILE A 141 9.90 4.78 10.05
CA ILE A 141 10.05 5.95 10.93
C ILE A 141 10.84 5.56 12.18
N THR A 142 12.03 6.15 12.34
CA THR A 142 12.85 5.98 13.54
C THR A 142 12.35 6.85 14.68
N GLY A 143 12.39 6.34 15.91
CA GLY A 143 12.08 7.12 17.12
C GLY A 143 10.61 7.19 17.51
N LEU A 144 9.74 6.36 16.91
CA LEU A 144 8.33 6.33 17.29
C LEU A 144 8.15 5.99 18.78
N THR A 145 7.49 6.85 19.54
CA THR A 145 7.19 6.63 20.95
C THR A 145 5.90 5.83 21.08
N ALA A 146 5.98 4.71 21.79
CA ALA A 146 4.82 3.89 22.08
C ALA A 146 4.06 4.44 23.30
N GLY A 147 2.74 4.56 23.22
CA GLY A 147 1.92 5.16 24.29
C GLY A 147 0.42 4.98 24.10
N ALA A 148 -0.36 5.55 25.02
CA ALA A 148 -1.81 5.69 24.84
C ALA A 148 -2.12 6.90 23.94
N SER A 149 -3.39 7.07 23.57
CA SER A 149 -3.78 8.28 22.81
C SER A 149 -3.41 9.55 23.58
N GLY A 150 -2.84 10.52 22.86
CA GLY A 150 -2.31 11.76 23.43
C GLY A 150 -0.97 11.63 24.17
N THR A 151 -0.37 10.44 24.25
CA THR A 151 0.93 10.22 24.91
C THR A 151 1.95 9.42 24.07
N GLY A 152 1.49 8.68 23.07
CA GLY A 152 2.33 8.03 22.07
C GLY A 152 2.12 8.62 20.68
N ASP A 153 2.96 8.21 19.73
CA ASP A 153 2.84 8.64 18.35
C ASP A 153 1.64 8.02 17.65
N GLU A 154 0.99 8.83 16.82
CA GLU A 154 -0.27 8.53 16.15
C GLU A 154 -0.11 8.63 14.62
N ILE A 155 -0.65 7.64 13.91
CA ILE A 155 -0.90 7.72 12.47
C ILE A 155 -2.38 8.06 12.29
N LEU A 156 -2.66 9.16 11.60
CA LEU A 156 -4.01 9.58 11.26
C LEU A 156 -4.29 9.25 9.79
N LEU A 157 -5.26 8.37 9.54
CA LEU A 157 -5.75 8.09 8.19
C LEU A 157 -7.09 8.78 8.00
N LEU A 158 -7.21 9.64 6.99
CA LEU A 158 -8.49 10.24 6.63
C LEU A 158 -9.41 9.16 6.07
N ASP A 159 -10.56 8.98 6.70
CA ASP A 159 -11.64 8.17 6.17
C ASP A 159 -12.48 9.04 5.23
N ALA A 160 -12.36 8.79 3.93
CA ALA A 160 -13.06 9.57 2.92
C ALA A 160 -14.59 9.42 3.00
N ALA A 161 -15.12 8.35 3.58
CA ALA A 161 -16.56 8.13 3.69
C ALA A 161 -17.17 8.97 4.81
N SER A 162 -16.48 9.09 5.94
CA SER A 162 -16.94 9.88 7.09
C SER A 162 -16.40 11.31 7.12
N GLY A 163 -15.36 11.61 6.34
CA GLY A 163 -14.61 12.87 6.40
C GLY A 163 -13.81 13.06 7.70
N GLY A 164 -13.78 12.06 8.57
CA GLY A 164 -13.07 12.07 9.85
C GLY A 164 -11.72 11.35 9.77
N PHE A 165 -10.87 11.56 10.77
CA PHE A 165 -9.62 10.83 10.90
C PHE A 165 -9.80 9.57 11.75
N GLN A 166 -9.30 8.45 11.24
CA GLN A 166 -9.07 7.24 12.00
C GLN A 166 -7.66 7.27 12.59
N THR A 167 -7.58 7.21 13.91
CA THR A 167 -6.31 7.23 14.65
C THR A 167 -5.80 5.82 14.87
N TYR A 168 -4.54 5.60 14.53
CA TYR A 168 -3.78 4.38 14.80
C TYR A 168 -2.60 4.71 15.72
N LEU A 169 -2.37 3.87 16.72
CA LEU A 169 -1.39 4.07 17.78
C LEU A 169 -0.34 2.97 17.76
N ARG A 170 0.91 3.36 18.04
CA ARG A 170 1.93 2.41 18.51
C ARG A 170 1.73 2.19 20.01
N ARG A 171 1.26 1.02 20.43
CA ARG A 171 1.06 0.69 21.86
C ARG A 171 2.32 0.09 22.48
N SER A 172 2.60 0.46 23.74
CA SER A 172 3.69 -0.14 24.51
C SER A 172 3.47 -1.64 24.68
N GLY A 173 4.52 -2.44 24.50
CA GLY A 173 4.45 -3.91 24.60
C GLY A 173 3.85 -4.63 23.38
N MET A 174 3.56 -3.93 22.27
CA MET A 174 3.08 -4.55 21.03
C MET A 174 3.98 -4.19 19.84
N PRO A 175 4.36 -5.18 19.01
CA PRO A 175 5.25 -4.94 17.87
C PRO A 175 4.56 -4.21 16.69
N THR A 176 3.22 -4.10 16.70
CA THR A 176 2.43 -3.58 15.56
C THR A 176 1.57 -2.37 15.93
N ILE A 177 1.39 -1.47 14.96
CA ILE A 177 0.48 -0.32 15.02
C ILE A 177 -0.98 -0.79 14.87
N ARG A 178 -1.91 -0.25 15.68
CA ARG A 178 -3.33 -0.66 15.71
C ARG A 178 -4.29 0.51 15.86
N SER A 179 -5.54 0.33 15.43
CA SER A 179 -6.61 1.34 15.62
C SER A 179 -6.82 1.67 17.09
N SER A 180 -7.06 2.95 17.40
CA SER A 180 -7.32 3.44 18.75
C SER A 180 -8.65 2.95 19.34
N ARG A 181 -9.60 2.51 18.50
CA ARG A 181 -10.98 2.16 18.90
C ARG A 181 -11.28 0.66 19.01
N GLN A 182 -10.37 -0.23 18.62
CA GLN A 182 -10.65 -1.68 18.67
C GLN A 182 -9.70 -2.46 19.60
N ALA A 183 -10.31 -3.13 20.58
CA ALA A 183 -9.69 -4.24 21.33
C ALA A 183 -9.68 -5.56 20.53
N SER A 184 -10.33 -5.60 19.36
CA SER A 184 -10.34 -6.73 18.43
C SER A 184 -9.27 -6.54 17.34
N SER A 185 -8.51 -7.59 17.08
CA SER A 185 -7.35 -7.57 16.18
C SER A 185 -7.72 -7.14 14.75
N LEU A 186 -7.22 -5.99 14.30
CA LEU A 186 -6.80 -5.89 12.90
C LEU A 186 -5.66 -6.88 12.72
N ARG A 187 -5.90 -7.90 11.88
CA ARG A 187 -4.93 -8.95 11.60
C ARG A 187 -3.68 -8.32 11.00
N GLN A 188 -2.52 -8.86 11.39
CA GLN A 188 -1.24 -8.61 10.74
C GLN A 188 -1.42 -8.60 9.22
N GLY A 189 -1.00 -7.53 8.53
CA GLY A 189 -1.15 -7.42 7.07
C GLY A 189 -2.37 -6.63 6.57
N THR A 190 -2.96 -5.72 7.34
CA THR A 190 -3.98 -4.80 6.78
C THR A 190 -3.32 -3.79 5.82
N PRO A 191 -3.73 -3.72 4.54
CA PRO A 191 -3.23 -2.73 3.59
C PRO A 191 -3.53 -1.29 4.02
N MET A 192 -2.62 -0.35 3.74
CA MET A 192 -2.81 1.07 4.07
C MET A 192 -3.89 1.74 3.21
N PHE A 193 -4.13 1.23 1.99
CA PHE A 193 -5.13 1.77 1.07
C PHE A 193 -6.27 0.77 0.90
N SER A 194 -7.13 0.72 1.89
CA SER A 194 -8.49 0.20 1.74
C SER A 194 -9.32 1.34 1.16
N SER A 195 -9.70 1.21 -0.12
CA SER A 195 -10.49 2.14 -0.95
C SER A 195 -9.94 3.56 -1.14
N ALA A 196 -9.12 3.73 -2.18
CA ALA A 196 -8.93 5.02 -2.85
C ALA A 196 -9.32 4.88 -4.33
N THR A 197 -10.60 5.12 -4.65
CA THR A 197 -11.04 5.29 -6.04
C THR A 197 -10.58 6.67 -6.52
N GLN A 198 -9.37 6.78 -7.06
CA GLN A 198 -9.01 7.97 -7.84
C GLN A 198 -9.54 7.80 -9.27
N ARG A 199 -10.84 8.03 -9.46
CA ARG A 199 -11.44 8.11 -10.79
C ARG A 199 -11.16 9.49 -11.37
N VAL A 200 -10.16 9.58 -12.25
CA VAL A 200 -9.95 10.77 -13.10
C VAL A 200 -10.96 10.69 -14.24
N THR A 201 -12.11 11.35 -14.09
CA THR A 201 -12.98 11.64 -15.23
C THR A 201 -12.44 12.88 -15.94
N SER A 202 -11.81 12.71 -17.10
CA SER A 202 -11.61 13.82 -18.03
C SER A 202 -12.94 14.07 -18.77
N THR A 203 -13.60 15.18 -18.48
CA THR A 203 -14.55 15.75 -19.42
C THR A 203 -13.77 16.55 -20.46
N SER A 204 -13.83 16.10 -21.71
CA SER A 204 -13.42 16.87 -22.89
C SER A 204 -14.21 18.16 -23.01
#